data_AF-A0A150N0X3-F1
#
_entry.id   AF-A0A150N0X3-F1
#
_cell.length_a   1.000
_cell.length_b   1.000
_cell.length_c   1.000
_cell.angle_alpha   90.00
_cell.angle_beta   90.00
_cell.angle_gamma   90.00
#
_symmetry.space_group_name_H-M   'P 1'
#
loop_
_entity.id
_entity.type
_entity.pdbx_description
1 polymer ?
#
loop_
_entity_poly.entity_id
_entity_poly.type
_entity_poly.pdbx_seq_one_letter_code
_entity_poly.pdbx_strand_id
1 'polypeptide(L)'
;MRVLYERCCAQLAKGRLKQKTEELRRALKGVIGPHQRMMLAEQWRHVEYLDEAIARLDREIEERTSPFHEALELIDTIPGVGRQSAEQIVAEIGTDMSRFPTAAHLASWAGMAPGNHESAGKRLSGRTRKGNKKLRSCLVECARAAARTKNTYLSTKYHRIAKRRGANRASVAVGRTILEMIYYILTRKEPYRELGADYWDRQREASIVRQTVKRLEGLGYEVKLEKTSA
;
A
#
# COMPACT_ATOMS: atom_id res chain seq x y z
N MET A 1 -4.77 -19.54 39.06
CA MET A 1 -3.72 -18.67 38.45
C MET A 1 -2.54 -19.46 37.86
N ARG A 2 -1.88 -20.36 38.60
CA ARG A 2 -0.70 -21.14 38.14
C ARG A 2 -0.92 -21.96 36.85
N VAL A 3 -2.10 -22.58 36.71
CA VAL A 3 -2.43 -23.47 35.58
C VAL A 3 -2.88 -22.72 34.32
N LEU A 4 -3.40 -21.50 34.47
CA LEU A 4 -3.90 -20.69 33.34
C LEU A 4 -2.74 -20.09 32.56
N TYR A 5 -1.75 -19.51 33.24
CA TYR A 5 -0.57 -18.91 32.63
C TYR A 5 0.30 -19.93 31.86
N GLU A 6 0.59 -21.08 32.47
CA GLU A 6 1.41 -22.14 31.86
C GLU A 6 0.77 -22.74 30.59
N ARG A 7 -0.57 -22.83 30.56
CA ARG A 7 -1.30 -23.31 29.38
C ARG A 7 -1.34 -22.26 28.27
N CYS A 8 -1.52 -20.99 28.62
CA CYS A 8 -1.71 -19.92 27.65
C CYS A 8 -0.43 -19.59 26.87
N CYS A 9 0.72 -19.43 27.55
CA CYS A 9 1.97 -19.09 26.85
C CYS A 9 2.43 -20.19 25.86
N ALA A 10 2.25 -21.47 26.22
CA ALA A 10 2.62 -22.58 25.34
C ALA A 10 1.64 -22.76 24.16
N GLN A 11 0.38 -22.34 24.32
CA GLN A 11 -0.62 -22.33 23.26
C GLN A 11 -0.43 -21.18 22.25
N LEU A 12 0.23 -20.10 22.66
CA LEU A 12 0.62 -19.00 21.77
C LEU A 12 1.86 -19.31 20.92
N ALA A 13 2.43 -20.51 20.98
CA ALA A 13 3.56 -20.90 20.15
C ALA A 13 3.22 -20.75 18.65
N LYS A 14 4.13 -20.11 17.89
CA LYS A 14 3.96 -19.88 16.45
C LYS A 14 4.99 -20.68 15.62
N GLY A 15 4.60 -21.05 14.40
CA GLY A 15 5.48 -21.78 13.47
C GLY A 15 5.99 -23.11 14.02
N ARG A 16 7.30 -23.36 13.91
CA ARG A 16 7.94 -24.62 14.36
C ARG A 16 7.83 -24.85 15.88
N LEU A 17 7.58 -23.81 16.67
CA LEU A 17 7.42 -23.93 18.12
C LEU A 17 6.10 -24.57 18.54
N LYS A 18 5.07 -24.62 17.67
CA LYS A 18 3.81 -25.33 17.96
C LYS A 18 4.04 -26.82 18.24
N GLN A 19 5.02 -27.42 17.58
CA GLN A 19 5.36 -28.84 17.76
C GLN A 19 6.02 -29.10 19.12
N LYS A 20 6.44 -28.05 19.83
CA LYS A 20 7.15 -28.12 21.11
C LYS A 20 6.32 -27.61 22.29
N THR A 21 5.01 -27.50 22.14
CA THR A 21 4.12 -26.96 23.19
C THR A 21 4.26 -27.69 24.54
N GLU A 22 4.44 -29.02 24.54
CA GLU A 22 4.66 -29.77 25.79
C GLU A 22 6.04 -29.51 26.43
N GLU A 23 7.09 -29.36 25.62
CA GLU A 23 8.43 -28.96 26.11
C GLU A 23 8.41 -27.54 26.68
N LEU A 24 7.69 -26.62 26.03
CA LEU A 24 7.49 -25.26 26.51
C LEU A 24 6.74 -25.23 27.85
N ARG A 25 5.70 -26.06 28.02
CA ARG A 25 5.00 -26.21 29.30
C ARG A 25 5.92 -26.73 30.40
N ARG A 26 6.80 -27.68 30.08
CA ARG A 26 7.79 -28.23 31.02
C ARG A 26 8.84 -27.19 31.40
N ALA A 27 9.32 -26.39 30.44
CA ALA A 27 10.31 -25.34 30.68
C ALA A 27 9.81 -24.21 31.60
N LEU A 28 8.49 -23.99 31.64
CA LEU A 28 7.86 -23.04 32.57
C LEU A 28 7.83 -23.54 34.03
N LYS A 29 8.10 -24.83 34.27
CA LYS A 29 8.17 -25.42 35.61
C LYS A 29 9.61 -25.40 36.14
N GLY A 30 9.81 -24.74 37.28
CA GLY A 30 11.04 -24.86 38.11
C GLY A 30 12.03 -23.70 38.01
N VAL A 31 12.15 -23.02 36.86
CA VAL A 31 13.17 -21.96 36.66
C VAL A 31 12.66 -20.55 37.01
N ILE A 32 11.35 -20.32 36.97
CA ILE A 32 10.76 -18.99 37.21
C ILE A 32 10.44 -18.82 38.70
N GLY A 33 10.96 -17.77 39.35
CA GLY A 33 10.68 -17.45 40.76
C GLY A 33 9.29 -16.84 41.00
N PRO A 34 8.83 -16.71 42.27
CA PRO A 34 7.55 -16.08 42.59
C PRO A 34 7.40 -14.66 42.06
N HIS A 35 8.45 -13.83 42.21
CA HIS A 35 8.45 -12.45 41.72
C HIS A 35 8.34 -12.37 40.19
N GLN A 36 9.11 -13.18 39.46
CA GLN A 36 9.05 -13.22 37.99
C GLN A 36 7.68 -13.68 37.48
N ARG A 37 7.05 -14.66 38.15
CA ARG A 37 5.66 -15.07 37.85
C ARG A 37 4.67 -13.93 38.04
N MET A 38 4.82 -13.15 39.11
CA MET A 38 3.97 -11.99 39.36
C MET A 38 4.15 -10.94 38.24
N MET A 39 5.39 -10.61 37.87
CA MET A 39 5.68 -9.67 36.78
C MET A 39 5.10 -10.13 35.42
N LEU A 40 5.26 -11.42 35.10
CA LEU A 40 4.72 -11.99 33.87
C LEU A 40 3.18 -12.00 33.85
N ALA A 41 2.55 -12.23 35.00
CA ALA A 41 1.09 -12.13 35.13
C ALA A 41 0.59 -10.68 34.94
N GLU A 42 1.31 -9.68 35.44
CA GLU A 42 0.99 -8.27 35.16
C GLU A 42 1.13 -7.91 33.68
N GLN A 43 2.23 -8.32 33.04
CA GLN A 43 2.42 -8.11 31.60
C GLN A 43 1.33 -8.79 30.78
N TRP A 44 0.95 -10.01 31.17
CA TRP A 44 -0.11 -10.75 30.51
C TRP A 44 -1.46 -10.04 30.60
N ARG A 45 -1.86 -9.59 31.80
CA ARG A 45 -3.09 -8.80 31.98
C ARG A 45 -3.09 -7.54 31.13
N HIS A 46 -1.93 -6.89 30.99
CA HIS A 46 -1.83 -5.71 30.14
C HIS A 46 -2.01 -6.05 28.65
N VAL A 47 -1.50 -7.20 28.19
CA VAL A 47 -1.75 -7.70 26.82
C VAL A 47 -3.24 -7.98 26.61
N GLU A 48 -3.89 -8.70 27.54
CA GLU A 48 -5.33 -8.97 27.47
C GLU A 48 -6.16 -7.67 27.42
N TYR A 49 -5.82 -6.70 28.27
CA TYR A 49 -6.46 -5.38 28.24
C TYR A 49 -6.29 -4.66 26.90
N LEU A 50 -5.09 -4.70 26.32
CA LEU A 50 -4.83 -4.07 25.02
C LEU A 50 -5.59 -4.78 23.88
N ASP A 51 -5.67 -6.11 23.91
CA ASP A 51 -6.44 -6.89 22.93
C ASP A 51 -7.94 -6.55 23.01
N GLU A 52 -8.51 -6.46 24.21
CA GLU A 52 -9.90 -6.02 24.41
C GLU A 52 -10.13 -4.57 23.96
N ALA A 53 -9.16 -3.68 24.23
CA ALA A 53 -9.24 -2.29 23.79
C ALA A 53 -9.17 -2.16 22.27
N ILE A 54 -8.30 -2.92 21.60
CA ILE A 54 -8.22 -2.99 20.13
C ILE A 54 -9.56 -3.48 19.58
N ALA A 55 -10.08 -4.61 20.07
CA ALA A 55 -11.33 -5.16 19.56
C ALA A 55 -12.53 -4.20 19.74
N ARG A 56 -12.55 -3.42 20.82
CA ARG A 56 -13.56 -2.38 21.04
C ARG A 56 -13.41 -1.23 20.04
N LEU A 57 -12.18 -0.78 19.77
CA LEU A 57 -11.92 0.29 18.80
C LEU A 57 -12.18 -0.16 17.37
N ASP A 58 -11.88 -1.41 17.02
CA ASP A 58 -12.18 -1.96 15.69
C ASP A 58 -13.69 -1.95 15.42
N ARG A 59 -14.52 -2.33 16.40
CA ARG A 59 -15.99 -2.23 16.28
C ARG A 59 -16.46 -0.79 16.10
N GLU A 60 -15.91 0.15 16.87
CA GLU A 60 -16.24 1.57 16.74
C GLU A 60 -15.85 2.12 15.35
N ILE A 61 -14.70 1.68 14.80
CA ILE A 61 -14.27 2.05 13.45
C ILE A 61 -15.25 1.49 12.41
N GLU A 62 -15.65 0.22 12.55
CA GLU A 62 -16.60 -0.42 11.64
C GLU A 62 -17.95 0.30 11.63
N GLU A 63 -18.49 0.64 12.81
CA GLU A 63 -19.72 1.42 12.94
C GLU A 63 -19.61 2.80 12.28
N ARG A 64 -18.52 3.53 12.53
CA ARG A 64 -18.30 4.86 11.94
C ARG A 64 -18.03 4.83 10.44
N THR A 65 -17.48 3.74 9.93
CA THR A 65 -17.16 3.57 8.52
C THR A 65 -18.31 2.99 7.69
N SER A 66 -19.37 2.50 8.34
CA SER A 66 -20.58 1.97 7.72
C SER A 66 -21.16 2.86 6.61
N PRO A 67 -21.31 4.20 6.78
CA PRO A 67 -21.79 5.08 5.71
C PRO A 67 -20.89 5.13 4.46
N PHE A 68 -19.65 4.69 4.59
CA PHE A 68 -18.62 4.74 3.53
C PHE A 68 -18.28 3.35 3.00
N HIS A 69 -19.07 2.31 3.33
CA HIS A 69 -18.75 0.92 2.98
C HIS A 69 -18.54 0.72 1.47
N GLU A 70 -19.43 1.27 0.64
CA GLU A 70 -19.30 1.25 -0.84
C GLU A 70 -17.93 1.79 -1.28
N ALA A 71 -17.55 2.97 -0.77
CA ALA A 71 -16.27 3.60 -1.11
C ALA A 71 -15.08 2.75 -0.66
N LEU A 72 -15.16 2.14 0.52
CA LEU A 72 -14.11 1.29 1.07
C LEU A 72 -13.92 0.01 0.27
N GLU A 73 -15.00 -0.68 -0.10
CA GLU A 73 -14.95 -1.87 -0.94
C GLU A 73 -14.34 -1.55 -2.32
N LEU A 74 -14.75 -0.43 -2.93
CA LEU A 74 -14.21 -0.02 -4.22
C LEU A 74 -12.70 0.30 -4.14
N ILE A 75 -12.25 0.98 -3.08
CA ILE A 75 -10.82 1.30 -2.89
C ILE A 75 -10.00 0.03 -2.60
N ASP A 76 -10.55 -0.92 -1.86
CA ASP A 76 -9.91 -2.19 -1.50
C ASP A 76 -9.63 -3.10 -2.72
N THR A 77 -10.31 -2.85 -3.86
CA THR A 77 -10.02 -3.58 -5.12
C THR A 77 -8.64 -3.26 -5.71
N ILE A 78 -7.98 -2.18 -5.28
CA ILE A 78 -6.65 -1.81 -5.79
C ILE A 78 -5.59 -2.75 -5.21
N PRO A 79 -4.76 -3.41 -6.03
CA PRO A 79 -3.67 -4.24 -5.54
C PRO A 79 -2.76 -3.51 -4.55
N GLY A 80 -2.65 -4.03 -3.34
CA GLY A 80 -1.82 -3.47 -2.27
C GLY A 80 -2.54 -2.48 -1.35
N VAL A 81 -3.76 -2.08 -1.67
CA VAL A 81 -4.66 -1.43 -0.71
C VAL A 81 -5.46 -2.53 -0.02
N GLY A 82 -5.47 -2.52 1.31
CA GLY A 82 -6.28 -3.42 2.13
C GLY A 82 -7.33 -2.62 2.91
N ARG A 83 -8.35 -3.28 3.47
CA ARG A 83 -9.42 -2.65 4.28
C ARG A 83 -8.96 -1.55 5.23
N GLN A 84 -8.01 -1.83 6.12
CA GLN A 84 -7.47 -0.84 7.07
C GLN A 84 -6.80 0.37 6.38
N SER A 85 -6.15 0.15 5.23
CA SER A 85 -5.55 1.22 4.45
C SER A 85 -6.63 2.04 3.73
N ALA A 86 -7.68 1.40 3.23
CA ALA A 86 -8.83 2.09 2.65
C ALA A 86 -9.51 2.99 3.71
N GLU A 87 -9.75 2.47 4.92
CA GLU A 87 -10.30 3.21 6.05
C GLU A 87 -9.44 4.41 6.42
N GLN A 88 -8.12 4.21 6.54
CA GLN A 88 -7.19 5.29 6.81
C GLN A 88 -7.19 6.34 5.69
N ILE A 89 -7.22 5.93 4.42
CA ILE A 89 -7.26 6.88 3.30
C ILE A 89 -8.55 7.69 3.36
N VAL A 90 -9.71 7.05 3.46
CA VAL A 90 -11.02 7.72 3.55
C VAL A 90 -11.10 8.65 4.76
N ALA A 91 -10.53 8.27 5.90
CA ALA A 91 -10.48 9.14 7.08
C ALA A 91 -9.67 10.43 6.84
N GLU A 92 -8.66 10.40 5.98
CA GLU A 92 -7.80 11.56 5.70
C GLU A 92 -8.32 12.42 4.53
N ILE A 93 -8.91 11.82 3.48
CA ILE A 93 -9.33 12.54 2.26
C ILE A 93 -10.86 12.74 2.15
N GLY A 94 -11.66 11.95 2.86
CA GLY A 94 -13.11 11.86 2.69
C GLY A 94 -13.53 11.14 1.40
N THR A 95 -14.83 11.00 1.17
CA THR A 95 -15.38 10.41 -0.05
C THR A 95 -15.76 11.45 -1.11
N ASP A 96 -15.94 12.71 -0.72
CA ASP A 96 -16.28 13.80 -1.63
C ASP A 96 -15.04 14.35 -2.36
N MET A 97 -14.88 13.95 -3.62
CA MET A 97 -13.78 14.39 -4.48
C MET A 97 -13.99 15.77 -5.11
N SER A 98 -15.17 16.40 -4.97
CA SER A 98 -15.42 17.76 -5.48
C SER A 98 -14.51 18.81 -4.80
N ARG A 99 -14.04 18.50 -3.58
CA ARG A 99 -13.05 19.28 -2.83
C ARG A 99 -11.71 19.43 -3.55
N PHE A 100 -11.41 18.56 -4.51
CA PHE A 100 -10.19 18.58 -5.29
C PHE A 100 -10.53 18.69 -6.79
N PRO A 101 -10.17 19.81 -7.46
CA PRO A 101 -10.51 20.01 -8.88
C PRO A 101 -9.95 18.93 -9.80
N THR A 102 -8.79 18.35 -9.45
CA THR A 102 -8.20 17.22 -10.20
C THR A 102 -7.48 16.27 -9.25
N ALA A 103 -7.23 15.04 -9.71
CA ALA A 103 -6.39 14.07 -9.00
C ALA A 103 -4.98 14.62 -8.67
N ALA A 104 -4.45 15.53 -9.51
CA ALA A 104 -3.17 16.19 -9.25
C ALA A 104 -3.22 17.15 -8.05
N HIS A 105 -4.36 17.80 -7.79
CA HIS A 105 -4.55 18.63 -6.60
C HIS A 105 -4.57 17.76 -5.34
N LEU A 106 -5.27 16.62 -5.37
CA LEU A 106 -5.24 15.65 -4.27
C LEU A 106 -3.81 15.14 -4.01
N ALA A 107 -3.09 14.77 -5.06
CA ALA A 107 -1.69 14.32 -4.94
C ALA A 107 -0.75 15.41 -4.40
N SER A 108 -0.99 16.67 -4.76
CA SER A 108 -0.26 17.82 -4.22
C SER A 108 -0.54 18.01 -2.73
N TRP A 109 -1.82 18.01 -2.34
CA TRP A 109 -2.27 18.15 -0.96
C TRP A 109 -1.74 17.02 -0.05
N ALA A 110 -1.78 15.78 -0.53
CA ALA A 110 -1.27 14.61 0.18
C ALA A 110 0.27 14.61 0.31
N GLY A 111 0.99 15.52 -0.35
CA GLY A 111 2.45 15.51 -0.39
C GLY A 111 2.99 14.30 -1.17
N MET A 112 2.29 13.88 -2.23
CA MET A 112 2.71 12.82 -3.16
C MET A 112 3.18 13.38 -4.50
N ALA A 113 3.04 14.69 -4.73
CA ALA A 113 3.58 15.39 -5.90
C ALA A 113 5.05 15.80 -5.70
N PRO A 114 5.89 15.72 -6.76
CA PRO A 114 7.24 16.27 -6.70
C PRO A 114 7.18 17.78 -6.46
N GLY A 115 8.06 18.31 -5.61
CA GLY A 115 8.11 19.75 -5.38
C GLY A 115 8.59 20.50 -6.61
N ASN A 116 7.99 21.66 -6.87
CA ASN A 116 8.53 22.64 -7.80
C ASN A 116 9.41 23.63 -7.02
N HIS A 117 10.72 23.54 -7.20
CA HIS A 117 11.71 24.46 -6.62
C HIS A 117 12.42 25.16 -7.78
N GLU A 118 11.97 26.36 -8.09
CA GLU A 118 12.50 27.18 -9.18
C GLU A 118 13.05 28.47 -8.60
N SER A 119 14.25 28.86 -9.06
CA SER A 119 14.88 30.14 -8.72
C SER A 119 15.52 30.71 -9.97
N ALA A 120 15.27 31.99 -10.25
CA ALA A 120 15.78 32.69 -11.44
C ALA A 120 15.61 31.90 -12.76
N GLY A 121 14.44 31.27 -12.96
CA GLY A 121 14.13 30.48 -14.16
C GLY A 121 14.82 29.11 -14.25
N LYS A 122 15.63 28.72 -13.26
CA LYS A 122 16.26 27.40 -13.19
C LYS A 122 15.50 26.48 -12.23
N ARG A 123 15.17 25.28 -12.71
CA ARG A 123 14.59 24.21 -11.89
C ARG A 123 15.66 23.49 -11.09
N LEU A 124 15.64 23.67 -9.78
CA LEU A 124 16.53 23.04 -8.82
C LEU A 124 15.99 21.66 -8.39
N SER A 125 16.78 20.90 -7.63
CA SER A 125 16.34 19.60 -7.11
C SER A 125 15.16 19.76 -6.15
N GLY A 126 13.96 19.36 -6.59
CA GLY A 126 12.75 19.44 -5.80
C GLY A 126 12.60 18.27 -4.83
N ARG A 127 12.56 18.55 -3.53
CA ARG A 127 12.03 17.59 -2.53
C ARG A 127 10.50 17.61 -2.60
N THR A 128 9.88 16.47 -2.33
CA THR A 128 8.43 16.38 -2.14
C THR A 128 7.98 17.40 -1.09
N ARG A 129 6.90 18.12 -1.35
CA ARG A 129 6.38 19.15 -0.42
C ARG A 129 5.88 18.52 0.88
N LYS A 130 5.74 19.36 1.92
CA LYS A 130 5.02 18.97 3.14
C LYS A 130 3.57 18.67 2.77
N GLY A 131 3.03 17.59 3.32
CA GLY A 131 1.65 17.16 3.12
C GLY A 131 1.24 16.26 4.28
N ASN A 132 0.11 15.59 4.14
CA ASN A 132 -0.40 14.71 5.19
C ASN A 132 0.55 13.51 5.43
N LYS A 133 1.20 13.48 6.60
CA LYS A 133 2.19 12.45 6.95
C LYS A 133 1.57 11.06 7.10
N LYS A 134 0.37 10.97 7.68
CA LYS A 134 -0.34 9.71 7.91
C LYS A 134 -0.75 9.09 6.57
N LEU A 135 -1.41 9.87 5.72
CA LEU A 135 -1.80 9.45 4.37
C LEU A 135 -0.58 9.04 3.53
N ARG A 136 0.49 9.83 3.56
CA ARG A 136 1.73 9.50 2.83
C ARG A 136 2.34 8.18 3.30
N SER A 137 2.39 7.94 4.60
CA SER A 137 2.90 6.68 5.15
C SER A 137 2.05 5.49 4.70
N CYS A 138 0.72 5.63 4.79
CA CYS A 138 -0.24 4.63 4.33
C CYS A 138 -0.04 4.29 2.85
N LEU A 139 0.03 5.30 1.97
CA LEU A 139 0.24 5.11 0.53
C LEU A 139 1.59 4.48 0.19
N VAL A 140 2.64 4.74 0.97
CA VAL A 140 3.95 4.11 0.80
C VAL A 140 3.89 2.62 1.15
N GLU A 141 3.19 2.25 2.21
CA GLU A 141 2.96 0.85 2.57
C GLU A 141 2.08 0.14 1.53
N CYS A 142 1.01 0.80 1.06
CA CYS A 142 0.18 0.27 -0.03
C CYS A 142 1.00 0.02 -1.29
N ALA A 143 1.89 0.95 -1.65
CA ALA A 143 2.78 0.79 -2.81
C ALA A 143 3.77 -0.38 -2.65
N ARG A 144 4.28 -0.61 -1.43
CA ARG A 144 5.17 -1.75 -1.13
C ARG A 144 4.42 -3.07 -1.13
N ALA A 145 3.16 -3.07 -0.67
CA ALA A 145 2.28 -4.23 -0.78
C ALA A 145 1.97 -4.54 -2.25
N ALA A 146 1.59 -3.53 -3.04
CA ALA A 146 1.33 -3.64 -4.47
C ALA A 146 2.54 -4.21 -5.25
N ALA A 147 3.75 -3.82 -4.85
CA ALA A 147 4.99 -4.33 -5.45
C ALA A 147 5.16 -5.85 -5.29
N ARG A 148 4.59 -6.45 -4.23
CA ARG A 148 4.65 -7.89 -3.94
C ARG A 148 3.52 -8.66 -4.64
N THR A 149 2.49 -8.00 -5.13
CA THR A 149 1.40 -8.63 -5.88
C THR A 149 1.82 -8.87 -7.33
N LYS A 150 2.11 -10.13 -7.66
CA LYS A 150 2.62 -10.54 -8.99
C LYS A 150 1.57 -10.27 -10.09
N ASN A 151 2.05 -10.07 -11.32
CA ASN A 151 1.25 -9.92 -12.53
C ASN A 151 0.30 -8.70 -12.55
N THR A 152 0.59 -7.67 -11.77
CA THR A 152 -0.21 -6.42 -11.72
C THR A 152 0.51 -5.24 -12.39
N TYR A 153 -0.26 -4.28 -12.91
CA TYR A 153 0.26 -3.03 -13.45
C TYR A 153 1.11 -2.27 -12.43
N LEU A 154 0.64 -2.21 -11.17
CA LEU A 154 1.31 -1.48 -10.09
C LEU A 154 2.65 -2.12 -9.72
N SER A 155 2.73 -3.45 -9.69
CA SER A 155 3.99 -4.17 -9.44
C SER A 155 5.01 -3.91 -10.55
N THR A 156 4.61 -4.02 -11.83
CA THR A 156 5.51 -3.72 -12.96
C THR A 156 5.97 -2.26 -12.93
N LYS A 157 5.07 -1.32 -12.63
CA LYS A 157 5.42 0.11 -12.48
C LYS A 157 6.44 0.32 -11.36
N TYR A 158 6.24 -0.32 -10.21
CA TYR A 158 7.16 -0.25 -9.08
C TYR A 158 8.56 -0.71 -9.48
N HIS A 159 8.69 -1.93 -9.99
CA HIS A 159 10.00 -2.53 -10.30
C HIS A 159 10.76 -1.77 -11.39
N ARG A 160 10.06 -1.24 -12.41
CA ARG A 160 10.66 -0.39 -13.46
C ARG A 160 11.22 0.93 -12.93
N ILE A 161 10.60 1.51 -11.92
CA ILE A 161 11.10 2.74 -11.27
C ILE A 161 12.20 2.39 -10.27
N ALA A 162 12.02 1.34 -9.47
CA ALA A 162 12.97 0.90 -8.46
C ALA A 162 14.33 0.57 -9.09
N LYS A 163 14.35 -0.14 -10.23
CA LYS A 163 15.57 -0.46 -10.98
C LYS A 163 16.39 0.78 -11.39
N ARG A 164 15.74 1.91 -11.65
CA ARG A 164 16.39 3.15 -12.15
C ARG A 164 16.64 4.20 -11.08
N ARG A 165 15.81 4.23 -10.03
CA ARG A 165 15.73 5.36 -9.08
C ARG A 165 15.69 4.93 -7.60
N GLY A 166 15.73 3.63 -7.32
CA GLY A 166 15.66 3.07 -5.97
C GLY A 166 14.24 2.89 -5.43
N ALA A 167 14.11 2.01 -4.44
CA ALA A 167 12.84 1.57 -3.86
C ALA A 167 12.01 2.73 -3.29
N ASN A 168 12.62 3.66 -2.54
CA ASN A 168 11.88 4.76 -1.91
C ASN A 168 11.21 5.69 -2.94
N ARG A 169 11.90 5.99 -4.05
CA ARG A 169 11.31 6.80 -5.13
C ARG A 169 10.22 6.04 -5.88
N ALA A 170 10.36 4.72 -6.00
CA ALA A 170 9.34 3.85 -6.57
C ALA A 170 8.07 3.81 -5.70
N SER A 171 8.20 3.64 -4.38
CA SER A 171 7.08 3.65 -3.44
C SER A 171 6.29 4.96 -3.52
N VAL A 172 6.96 6.11 -3.56
CA VAL A 172 6.27 7.42 -3.68
C VAL A 172 5.56 7.55 -5.03
N ALA A 173 6.19 7.14 -6.13
CA ALA A 173 5.58 7.22 -7.46
C ALA A 173 4.36 6.30 -7.61
N VAL A 174 4.43 5.08 -7.08
CA VAL A 174 3.32 4.13 -7.08
C VAL A 174 2.23 4.57 -6.10
N GLY A 175 2.56 5.03 -4.91
CA GLY A 175 1.59 5.58 -3.95
C GLY A 175 0.84 6.79 -4.53
N ARG A 176 1.51 7.65 -5.30
CA ARG A 176 0.85 8.73 -6.07
C ARG A 176 -0.15 8.17 -7.07
N THR A 177 0.23 7.09 -7.77
CA THR A 177 -0.63 6.44 -8.75
C THR A 177 -1.87 5.83 -8.09
N ILE A 178 -1.70 5.17 -6.94
CA ILE A 178 -2.80 4.64 -6.13
C ILE A 178 -3.74 5.78 -5.72
N LEU A 179 -3.21 6.91 -5.24
CA LEU A 179 -4.02 8.06 -4.87
C LEU A 179 -4.79 8.67 -6.06
N GLU A 180 -4.17 8.73 -7.24
CA GLU A 180 -4.85 9.15 -8.47
C GLU A 180 -5.96 8.17 -8.88
N MET A 181 -5.74 6.85 -8.71
CA MET A 181 -6.77 5.83 -8.95
C MET A 181 -7.94 6.00 -7.98
N ILE A 182 -7.68 6.19 -6.69
CA ILE A 182 -8.70 6.41 -5.66
C ILE A 182 -9.57 7.62 -6.00
N TYR A 183 -8.96 8.73 -6.46
CA TYR A 183 -9.72 9.91 -6.90
C TYR A 183 -10.76 9.55 -7.97
N TYR A 184 -10.37 8.80 -9.00
CA TYR A 184 -11.29 8.41 -10.07
C TYR A 184 -12.29 7.33 -9.65
N ILE A 185 -11.89 6.38 -8.81
CA ILE A 185 -12.78 5.36 -8.25
C ILE A 185 -13.89 6.03 -7.43
N LEU A 186 -13.55 6.98 -6.56
CA LEU A 186 -14.53 7.71 -5.76
C LEU A 186 -15.42 8.64 -6.60
N THR A 187 -14.87 9.22 -7.67
CA THR A 187 -15.63 10.11 -8.57
C THR A 187 -16.61 9.33 -9.45
N ARG A 188 -16.20 8.15 -9.94
CA ARG A 188 -16.96 7.36 -10.92
C ARG A 188 -17.77 6.23 -10.28
N LYS A 189 -17.48 5.88 -9.02
CA LYS A 189 -18.03 4.72 -8.31
C LYS A 189 -17.83 3.39 -9.05
N GLU A 190 -16.67 3.25 -9.69
CA GLU A 190 -16.29 2.05 -10.43
C GLU A 190 -15.10 1.36 -9.76
N PRO A 191 -15.07 0.02 -9.69
CA PRO A 191 -13.96 -0.70 -9.08
C PRO A 191 -12.68 -0.58 -9.91
N TYR A 192 -11.55 -0.87 -9.29
CA TYR A 192 -10.26 -0.92 -9.98
C TYR A 192 -10.28 -1.96 -11.10
N ARG A 193 -9.89 -1.54 -12.30
CA ARG A 193 -9.66 -2.43 -13.44
C ARG A 193 -8.17 -2.64 -13.65
N GLU A 194 -7.73 -3.88 -13.51
CA GLU A 194 -6.34 -4.27 -13.76
C GLU A 194 -5.99 -4.14 -15.26
N LEU A 195 -4.84 -3.53 -15.55
CA LEU A 195 -4.32 -3.33 -16.91
C LEU A 195 -3.38 -4.46 -17.34
N GLY A 196 -2.89 -5.24 -16.37
CA GLY A 196 -1.97 -6.35 -16.54
C GLY A 196 -0.50 -5.94 -16.55
N ALA A 197 0.38 -6.91 -16.31
CA ALA A 197 1.83 -6.69 -16.30
C ALA A 197 2.37 -6.20 -17.66
N ASP A 198 1.78 -6.67 -18.76
CA ASP A 198 2.24 -6.41 -20.13
C ASP A 198 1.85 -5.02 -20.66
N TYR A 199 1.10 -4.24 -19.87
CA TYR A 199 0.66 -2.90 -20.27
C TYR A 199 1.83 -2.02 -20.74
N TRP A 200 2.93 -2.04 -20.00
CA TRP A 200 4.11 -1.22 -20.31
C TRP A 200 4.88 -1.72 -21.52
N ASP A 201 4.81 -3.01 -21.82
CA ASP A 201 5.52 -3.60 -22.95
C ASP A 201 4.74 -3.38 -24.24
N ARG A 202 3.40 -3.51 -24.20
CA ARG A 202 2.50 -3.07 -25.29
C ARG A 202 2.66 -1.59 -25.63
N GLN A 203 2.75 -0.73 -24.61
CA GLN A 203 3.02 0.71 -24.80
C GLN A 203 4.40 0.97 -25.41
N ARG A 204 5.42 0.22 -24.99
CA ARG A 204 6.78 0.35 -25.51
C ARG A 204 6.84 -0.07 -26.98
N GLU A 205 6.22 -1.19 -27.34
CA GLU A 205 6.10 -1.67 -28.71
C GLU A 205 5.49 -0.59 -29.61
N ALA A 206 4.33 -0.04 -29.23
CA ALA A 206 3.66 1.02 -29.99
C ALA A 206 4.51 2.31 -30.10
N SER A 207 5.32 2.63 -29.09
CA SER A 207 6.24 3.77 -29.15
C SER A 207 7.44 3.50 -30.06
N ILE A 208 7.99 2.29 -30.04
CA ILE A 208 9.10 1.88 -30.91
C ILE A 208 8.64 1.91 -32.36
N VAL A 209 7.49 1.30 -32.67
CA VAL A 209 6.91 1.32 -34.01
C VAL A 209 6.75 2.75 -34.52
N ARG A 210 6.13 3.64 -33.74
CA ARG A 210 5.97 5.06 -34.12
C ARG A 210 7.30 5.77 -34.35
N GLN A 211 8.28 5.58 -33.48
CA GLN A 211 9.59 6.22 -33.61
C GLN A 211 10.36 5.71 -34.84
N THR A 212 10.28 4.40 -35.11
CA THR A 212 10.93 3.78 -36.27
C THR A 212 10.30 4.23 -37.57
N VAL A 213 8.97 4.24 -37.67
CA VAL A 213 8.24 4.77 -38.83
C VAL A 213 8.67 6.21 -39.11
N LYS A 214 8.60 7.08 -38.09
CA LYS A 214 9.00 8.48 -38.24
C LYS A 214 10.45 8.65 -38.72
N ARG A 215 11.35 7.77 -38.29
CA ARG A 215 12.76 7.80 -38.69
C ARG A 215 12.96 7.35 -40.15
N LEU A 216 12.22 6.34 -40.58
CA LEU A 216 12.25 5.83 -41.97
C LEU A 216 11.63 6.83 -42.95
N GLU A 217 10.49 7.43 -42.59
CA GLU A 217 9.86 8.52 -43.35
C GLU A 217 10.80 9.72 -43.48
N GLY A 218 11.50 10.08 -42.39
CA GLY A 218 12.51 11.15 -42.42
C GLY A 218 13.73 10.86 -43.29
N LEU A 219 13.97 9.60 -43.67
CA LEU A 219 15.01 9.18 -44.61
C LEU A 219 14.48 9.01 -46.05
N GLY A 220 13.20 9.33 -46.30
CA GLY A 220 12.58 9.27 -47.63
C GLY A 220 11.93 7.93 -47.99
N TYR A 221 11.76 7.01 -47.03
CA TYR A 221 11.07 5.74 -47.26
C TYR A 221 9.56 5.85 -46.94
N GLU A 222 8.71 5.33 -47.83
CA GLU A 222 7.28 5.12 -47.53
C GLU A 222 7.13 3.80 -46.73
N VAL A 223 6.61 3.88 -45.50
CA VAL A 223 6.51 2.71 -44.61
C VAL A 223 5.06 2.23 -44.53
N LYS A 224 4.82 0.99 -44.98
CA LYS A 224 3.55 0.27 -44.77
C LYS A 224 3.78 -0.81 -43.72
N LEU A 225 2.98 -0.79 -42.66
CA LEU A 225 3.05 -1.76 -41.58
C LEU A 225 1.95 -2.81 -41.76
N GLU A 226 2.34 -4.07 -41.96
CA GLU A 226 1.45 -5.22 -41.85
C GLU A 226 1.81 -6.00 -40.59
N LYS A 227 0.81 -6.28 -39.75
CA LYS A 227 1.02 -7.04 -38.52
C LYS A 227 0.89 -8.52 -38.85
N THR A 228 2.02 -9.22 -38.93
CA THR A 228 2.02 -10.67 -39.09
C THR A 228 1.48 -11.30 -37.80
N SER A 229 0.33 -11.96 -37.87
CA SER A 229 -0.18 -12.80 -36.78
C SER A 229 0.71 -14.04 -36.66
N ALA A 230 1.50 -14.07 -35.59
CA ALA A 230 2.26 -15.23 -35.14
C ALA A 230 1.72 -15.69 -33.78
#